data_AF-A0A398CT07-F1
#
_entry.id   AF-A0A398CT07-F1
#
_cell.length_a   1.000
_cell.length_b   1.000
_cell.length_c   1.000
_cell.angle_alpha   90.00
_cell.angle_beta   90.00
_cell.angle_gamma   90.00
#
_symmetry.space_group_name_H-M   'P 1'
#
loop_
_entity.id
_entity.type
_entity.pdbx_description
1 polymer ?
#
loop_
_entity_poly.entity_id
_entity_poly.type
_entity_poly.pdbx_seq_one_letter_code
_entity_poly.pdbx_strand_id
1 'polypeptide(L)'
;MSIFLGLGLTQNFSSWDQLFLDDPIQSMDDIKILSFIDVLRAISDSNFKKQNLIISTHDDNFAKLLAIKYRNKSLTQYNFIGYGLQGPLIQRV
;
A
#
# COMPACT_ATOMS: atom_id res chain seq x y z
N MET A 1 -7.31 -1.20 11.42
CA MET A 1 -6.64 -1.86 10.29
C MET A 1 -7.07 -3.32 10.08
N SER A 2 -7.01 -4.20 11.09
CA SER A 2 -7.33 -5.64 10.94
C SER A 2 -8.76 -5.93 10.46
N ILE A 3 -9.77 -5.25 11.00
CA ILE A 3 -11.17 -5.38 10.56
C ILE A 3 -11.34 -4.95 9.10
N PHE A 4 -10.71 -3.83 8.72
CA PHE A 4 -10.74 -3.32 7.35
C PHE A 4 -10.12 -4.30 6.36
N LEU A 5 -8.95 -4.86 6.69
CA LEU A 5 -8.31 -5.90 5.87
C LEU A 5 -9.22 -7.14 5.78
N GLY A 6 -9.73 -7.64 6.89
CA GLY A 6 -10.63 -8.81 6.88
C GLY A 6 -11.87 -8.61 6.00
N LEU A 7 -12.50 -7.44 6.07
CA LEU A 7 -13.64 -7.09 5.22
C LEU A 7 -13.23 -6.95 3.75
N GLY A 8 -12.13 -6.25 3.46
CA GLY A 8 -11.63 -6.06 2.10
C GLY A 8 -11.25 -7.38 1.41
N LEU A 9 -10.67 -8.32 2.17
CA LEU A 9 -10.26 -9.63 1.66
C LEU A 9 -11.43 -10.59 1.41
N THR A 10 -12.49 -10.49 2.23
CA THR A 10 -13.63 -11.41 2.19
C THR A 10 -14.82 -10.88 1.40
N GLN A 11 -14.79 -9.60 1.01
CA GLN A 11 -15.89 -9.01 0.27
C GLN A 11 -16.11 -9.65 -1.09
N ASN A 12 -17.38 -9.85 -1.43
CA ASN A 12 -17.85 -10.35 -2.71
C ASN A 12 -18.91 -9.44 -3.34
N PHE A 13 -19.08 -8.23 -2.80
CA PHE A 13 -20.10 -7.28 -3.25
C PHE A 13 -19.69 -6.49 -4.49
N SER A 14 -18.39 -6.47 -4.82
CA SER A 14 -17.89 -5.89 -6.08
C SER A 14 -16.84 -6.78 -6.72
N SER A 15 -16.74 -6.73 -8.05
CA SER A 15 -15.65 -7.32 -8.83
C SER A 15 -14.35 -6.51 -8.75
N TRP A 16 -14.30 -5.48 -7.92
CA TRP A 16 -13.14 -4.62 -7.74
C TRP A 16 -12.21 -5.27 -6.70
N ASP A 17 -11.24 -6.03 -7.20
CA ASP A 17 -10.21 -6.67 -6.37
C ASP A 17 -9.06 -5.70 -6.10
N GLN A 18 -9.36 -4.57 -5.44
CA GLN A 18 -8.38 -3.55 -5.08
C GLN A 18 -8.53 -3.15 -3.62
N LEU A 19 -7.41 -2.96 -2.94
CA LEU A 19 -7.36 -2.48 -1.57
C LEU A 19 -6.65 -1.13 -1.52
N PHE A 20 -7.35 -0.10 -1.03
CA PHE A 20 -6.82 1.24 -0.87
C PHE A 20 -6.51 1.49 0.60
N LEU A 21 -5.28 1.90 0.89
CA LEU A 21 -4.80 2.23 2.23
C LEU A 21 -4.28 3.65 2.24
N ASP A 22 -5.01 4.53 2.92
CA ASP A 22 -4.56 5.90 3.14
C ASP A 22 -3.79 6.00 4.45
N ASP A 23 -2.51 6.37 4.33
CA ASP A 23 -1.56 6.58 5.41
C ASP A 23 -1.60 5.52 6.53
N PRO A 24 -1.36 4.24 6.21
CA PRO A 24 -1.63 3.12 7.12
C PRO A 24 -0.73 3.07 8.38
N ILE A 25 0.30 3.91 8.44
CA ILE A 25 1.35 3.92 9.47
C ILE A 25 1.07 4.90 10.62
N GLN A 26 -0.05 5.64 10.61
CA GLN A 26 -0.41 6.53 11.71
C GLN A 26 -0.35 5.79 13.06
N SER A 27 0.58 6.21 13.93
CA SER A 27 0.81 5.66 15.27
C SER A 27 1.49 4.27 15.36
N MET A 28 2.18 3.81 14.31
CA MET A 28 3.01 2.58 14.35
C MET A 28 4.47 2.88 14.75
N ASP A 29 5.10 1.97 15.49
CA ASP A 29 6.56 1.95 15.66
C ASP A 29 7.21 1.11 14.56
N ASP A 30 8.54 1.16 14.44
CA ASP A 30 9.30 0.50 13.37
C ASP A 30 9.02 -1.02 13.30
N ILE A 31 8.84 -1.67 14.46
CA ILE A 31 8.56 -3.11 14.56
C ILE A 31 7.16 -3.42 14.00
N LYS A 32 6.16 -2.60 14.36
CA LYS A 32 4.80 -2.71 13.83
C LYS A 32 4.76 -2.47 12.32
N ILE A 33 5.54 -1.52 11.81
CA ILE A 33 5.65 -1.25 10.37
C ILE A 33 6.15 -2.48 9.62
N LEU A 34 7.23 -3.11 10.09
CA LEU A 34 7.78 -4.29 9.43
C LEU A 34 6.78 -5.46 9.45
N SER A 35 6.16 -5.70 10.61
CA SER A 35 5.13 -6.75 10.76
C SER A 35 3.93 -6.51 9.84
N PHE A 36 3.53 -5.25 9.67
CA PHE A 36 2.45 -4.86 8.77
C PHE A 36 2.82 -5.13 7.31
N ILE A 37 4.02 -4.78 6.87
CA ILE A 37 4.50 -5.07 5.51
C ILE A 37 4.48 -6.57 5.24
N ASP A 38 4.89 -7.39 6.19
CA ASP A 38 4.88 -8.85 6.03
C ASP A 38 3.45 -9.42 5.89
N VAL A 39 2.47 -8.86 6.62
CA VAL A 39 1.05 -9.20 6.43
C VAL A 39 0.57 -8.83 5.02
N LEU A 40 0.89 -7.61 4.54
CA LEU A 40 0.51 -7.19 3.18
C LEU A 40 1.14 -8.10 2.11
N ARG A 41 2.37 -8.55 2.34
CA ARG A 41 3.06 -9.47 1.43
C ARG A 41 2.38 -10.84 1.41
N ALA A 42 2.06 -11.39 2.57
CA ALA A 42 1.34 -12.65 2.69
C ALA A 42 -0.03 -12.60 2.00
N ILE A 43 -0.76 -11.48 2.13
CA ILE A 43 -2.00 -11.22 1.40
C ILE A 43 -1.74 -11.24 -0.11
N SER A 44 -0.73 -10.50 -0.58
CA SER A 44 -0.39 -10.38 -1.99
C SER A 44 0.10 -11.70 -2.62
N ASP A 45 0.74 -12.57 -1.84
CA ASP A 45 1.20 -13.90 -2.27
C ASP A 45 0.11 -14.97 -2.16
N SER A 46 -0.97 -14.69 -1.43
CA SER A 46 -2.06 -15.65 -1.28
C SER A 46 -2.83 -15.81 -2.59
N ASN A 47 -3.14 -17.05 -2.96
CA ASN A 47 -4.00 -17.36 -4.11
C ASN A 47 -5.49 -17.06 -3.84
N PHE A 48 -5.82 -16.43 -2.71
CA PHE A 48 -7.19 -16.30 -2.22
C PHE A 48 -8.00 -15.29 -3.03
N LYS A 49 -7.36 -14.21 -3.49
CA LYS A 49 -7.87 -13.22 -4.46
C LYS A 49 -6.71 -12.33 -4.90
N LYS A 50 -6.54 -12.10 -6.21
CA LYS A 50 -5.53 -11.14 -6.72
C LYS A 50 -5.98 -9.72 -6.38
N GLN A 51 -5.63 -9.25 -5.19
CA GLN A 51 -5.89 -7.88 -4.80
C GLN A 51 -4.72 -7.00 -5.17
N ASN A 52 -4.99 -5.98 -5.99
CA ASN A 52 -4.03 -4.91 -6.21
C ASN A 52 -4.04 -4.00 -4.98
N LEU A 53 -2.89 -3.85 -4.32
CA LEU A 53 -2.73 -2.90 -3.22
C LEU A 53 -2.34 -1.53 -3.76
N ILE A 54 -3.05 -0.51 -3.30
CA ILE A 54 -2.75 0.90 -3.53
C ILE A 54 -2.57 1.54 -2.15
N ILE A 55 -1.38 2.07 -1.89
CA ILE A 55 -1.00 2.62 -0.60
C ILE A 55 -0.53 4.06 -0.82
N SER A 56 -1.15 5.01 -0.12
CA SER A 56 -0.60 6.36 0.07
C SER A 56 0.05 6.45 1.43
N THR A 57 1.13 7.21 1.51
CA THR A 57 1.81 7.52 2.77
C THR A 57 2.52 8.86 2.63
N HIS A 58 2.65 9.57 3.74
CA HIS A 58 3.48 10.76 3.84
C HIS A 58 4.92 10.46 4.31
N ASP A 59 5.25 9.20 4.60
CA ASP A 59 6.55 8.78 5.11
C ASP A 59 7.40 8.13 4.02
N ASP A 60 8.47 8.83 3.64
CA ASP A 60 9.42 8.38 2.61
C ASP A 60 10.19 7.11 3.01
N ASN A 61 10.46 6.90 4.30
CA ASN A 61 11.19 5.72 4.77
C ASN A 61 10.31 4.48 4.67
N PHE A 62 9.03 4.60 5.03
CA PHE A 62 8.05 3.53 4.85
C PHE A 62 7.86 3.20 3.37
N ALA A 63 7.72 4.21 2.50
CA ALA A 63 7.61 4.00 1.06
C ALA A 63 8.84 3.27 0.49
N LYS A 64 10.06 3.68 0.86
CA LYS A 64 11.31 3.01 0.46
C LYS A 64 11.38 1.58 0.98
N LEU A 65 10.99 1.34 2.23
CA LEU A 65 10.99 0.01 2.83
C LEU A 65 10.02 -0.92 2.11
N LEU A 66 8.80 -0.45 1.82
CA LEU A 66 7.83 -1.16 0.98
C LEU A 66 8.43 -1.49 -0.39
N ALA A 67 9.03 -0.51 -1.07
CA ALA A 67 9.62 -0.73 -2.40
C ALA A 67 10.71 -1.82 -2.39
N ILE A 68 11.59 -1.82 -1.39
CA ILE A 68 12.62 -2.85 -1.21
C ILE A 68 11.98 -4.22 -0.98
N LYS A 69 10.95 -4.31 -0.13
CA LYS A 69 10.28 -5.57 0.21
C LYS A 69 9.43 -6.13 -0.93
N TYR A 70 8.98 -5.26 -1.85
CA TYR A 70 8.21 -5.61 -3.04
C TYR A 70 9.03 -5.64 -4.33
N ARG A 71 10.36 -5.49 -4.28
CA ARG A 71 11.25 -5.42 -5.46
C ARG A 71 11.12 -6.58 -6.46
N ASN A 72 10.65 -7.75 -6.00
CA ASN A 72 10.45 -8.95 -6.82
C ASN A 72 9.00 -9.07 -7.35
N LYS A 73 8.16 -8.05 -7.17
CA LYS A 73 6.76 -8.00 -7.61
C LYS A 73 6.54 -6.82 -8.55
N SER A 74 5.38 -6.77 -9.21
CA SER A 74 4.96 -5.63 -10.03
C SER A 74 4.63 -4.42 -9.14
N LEU A 75 5.60 -3.54 -8.93
CA LEU A 75 5.44 -2.29 -8.18
C LEU A 75 5.42 -1.10 -9.14
N THR A 76 4.56 -0.13 -8.87
CA THR A 76 4.65 1.20 -9.48
C THR A 76 4.57 2.23 -8.37
N GLN A 77 5.55 3.13 -8.32
CA GLN A 77 5.64 4.18 -7.30
C GLN A 77 5.50 5.55 -7.94
N TYR A 78 4.77 6.42 -7.26
CA TYR A 78 4.61 7.82 -7.59
C TYR A 78 4.98 8.67 -6.39
N ASN A 79 5.80 9.70 -6.61
CA ASN A 79 6.15 10.69 -5.61
C ASN A 79 5.43 12.00 -5.91
N PHE A 80 4.85 12.59 -4.88
CA PHE A 80 4.30 13.93 -4.93
C PHE A 80 5.43 14.95 -4.72
N ILE A 81 5.68 15.80 -5.72
CA ILE A 81 6.79 16.78 -5.67
C ILE A 81 6.30 18.15 -5.16
N GLY A 82 5.06 18.52 -5.45
CA GLY A 82 4.53 19.83 -5.10
C GLY A 82 3.27 20.21 -5.87
N TYR A 83 2.93 21.48 -5.84
CA TYR A 83 1.81 22.04 -6.61
C TYR A 83 2.32 23.02 -7.66
N GLY A 84 1.94 22.81 -8.92
CA GLY A 84 2.12 23.74 -10.01
C GLY A 84 0.83 24.49 -10.34
N LEU A 85 0.88 25.34 -11.36
CA LEU A 85 -0.28 26.14 -11.81
C LEU A 85 -1.46 25.28 -12.30
N GLN A 86 -1.20 24.04 -12.71
CA GLN A 86 -2.21 23.10 -13.23
C GLN A 86 -2.60 22.02 -12.20
N GLY A 87 -2.16 22.15 -10.95
CA GLY A 87 -2.40 21.17 -9.90
C GLY A 87 -1.15 20.40 -9.48
N PRO A 88 -1.31 19.20 -8.88
CA PRO A 88 -0.22 18.48 -8.25
C PRO A 88 0.80 17.94 -9.25
N LEU A 89 2.08 18.15 -8.95
CA LEU A 89 3.22 17.62 -9.70
C LEU A 89 3.59 16.26 -9.16
N ILE A 90 3.49 15.23 -10.01
CA ILE A 90 3.74 13.84 -9.65
C ILE A 90 4.87 13.30 -10.53
N GLN A 91 5.81 12.57 -9.93
CA GLN A 91 6.89 11.88 -10.63
C GLN A 91 6.80 10.38 -10.39
N ARG A 92 6.95 9.60 -11.45
CA ARG A 92 7.10 8.14 -11.34
C ARG A 92 8.55 7.80 -10.99
N VAL A 93 8.73 6.90 -10.01
CA VAL A 93 10.04 6.36 -9.58
C VAL A 93 10.31 5.03 -10.25
#